data_AF-A0AAE9N771-F1
#
_entry.id   AF-A0AAE9N771-F1
#
_cell.length_a   1.000
_cell.length_b   1.000
_cell.length_c   1.000
_cell.angle_alpha   90.00
_cell.angle_beta   90.00
_cell.angle_gamma   90.00
#
_symmetry.space_group_name_H-M   'P 1'
#
loop_
_entity.id
_entity.type
_entity.pdbx_description
1 polymer ?
#
loop_
_entity_poly.entity_id
_entity_poly.type
_entity_poly.pdbx_seq_one_letter_code
_entity_poly.pdbx_strand_id
1 'polypeptide(L)'
;MRAKTALTLLCMGLFSQFCVGAEAQTAAPGVRLAQAATPDDIPPPRKRPPARLRVTPYYAPDGVYPRYNPGPDAVRVCNATYVQEFRPSGTVIVPRVSCYWRRG
;
A
#
# COMPACT_ATOMS: atom_id res chain seq x y z
N MET A 1 76.74 -15.81 -13.79
CA MET A 1 75.50 -15.27 -14.37
C MET A 1 74.58 -16.41 -14.85
N ARG A 2 73.81 -17.06 -13.98
CA ARG A 2 72.82 -18.10 -14.36
C ARG A 2 71.73 -18.22 -13.28
N ALA A 3 70.84 -17.25 -13.18
CA ALA A 3 69.70 -17.31 -12.27
C ALA A 3 68.55 -16.37 -12.68
N LYS A 4 68.27 -16.22 -13.98
CA LYS A 4 67.19 -15.32 -14.45
C LYS A 4 66.25 -15.92 -15.50
N THR A 5 66.45 -17.15 -15.95
CA THR A 5 65.66 -17.73 -17.05
C THR A 5 64.59 -18.74 -16.63
N ALA A 6 64.49 -19.09 -15.34
CA ALA A 6 63.51 -20.08 -14.88
C ALA A 6 62.16 -19.48 -14.44
N LEU A 7 62.08 -18.16 -14.20
CA LEU A 7 60.88 -17.55 -13.60
C LEU A 7 59.81 -17.17 -14.63
N THR A 8 60.15 -17.04 -15.92
CA THR A 8 59.21 -16.57 -16.95
C THR A 8 58.34 -17.68 -17.55
N LEU A 9 58.71 -18.96 -17.41
CA LEU A 9 57.93 -20.07 -17.98
C LEU A 9 56.81 -20.56 -17.06
N LEU A 10 56.81 -20.21 -15.78
CA LEU A 10 55.77 -20.66 -14.84
C LEU A 10 54.46 -19.85 -14.95
N CYS A 11 54.50 -18.63 -15.51
CA CYS A 11 53.33 -17.75 -15.58
C CYS A 11 52.42 -17.98 -16.80
N MET A 12 52.88 -18.66 -17.86
CA MET A 12 52.03 -18.93 -19.04
C MET A 12 51.13 -20.17 -18.90
N GLY A 13 51.39 -21.04 -17.92
CA GLY A 13 50.61 -22.28 -17.73
C GLY A 13 49.34 -22.13 -16.89
N LEU A 14 49.21 -21.05 -16.11
CA LEU A 14 48.13 -20.92 -15.12
C LEU A 14 46.89 -20.17 -15.65
N PHE A 15 47.02 -19.44 -16.77
CA PHE A 15 45.93 -18.64 -17.34
C PHE A 15 45.13 -19.35 -18.45
N SER A 16 45.58 -20.52 -18.93
CA SER A 16 44.88 -21.26 -19.99
C SER A 16 43.69 -22.08 -19.49
N GLN A 17 43.46 -22.17 -18.17
CA GLN A 17 42.40 -22.99 -17.59
C GLN A 17 41.09 -22.23 -17.37
N PHE A 18 41.07 -20.91 -17.58
CA PHE A 18 39.92 -20.06 -17.25
C PHE A 18 38.95 -19.79 -18.41
N CYS A 19 39.17 -20.39 -19.59
CA CYS A 19 38.31 -20.18 -20.77
C CYS A 19 37.68 -21.47 -21.29
N VAL A 20 37.19 -22.35 -20.40
CA VAL A 20 36.16 -23.31 -20.79
C VAL A 20 34.82 -22.61 -20.63
N GLY A 21 34.32 -22.03 -21.72
CA GLY A 21 32.94 -21.56 -21.79
C GLY A 21 32.00 -22.73 -21.58
N ALA A 22 31.24 -22.70 -20.49
CA ALA A 22 30.11 -23.59 -20.33
C ALA A 22 28.99 -23.12 -21.27
N GLU A 23 28.80 -23.82 -22.38
CA GLU A 23 27.62 -23.68 -23.24
C GLU A 23 26.38 -24.15 -22.46
N ALA A 24 25.69 -23.21 -21.82
CA ALA A 24 24.42 -23.50 -21.16
C ALA A 24 23.34 -23.71 -22.23
N GLN A 25 23.13 -24.97 -22.62
CA GLN A 25 22.01 -25.37 -23.48
C GLN A 25 20.69 -25.11 -22.74
N THR A 26 20.10 -23.95 -22.99
CA THR A 26 18.76 -23.63 -22.52
C THR A 26 17.78 -24.44 -23.36
N ALA A 27 17.22 -25.51 -22.77
CA ALA A 27 16.11 -26.23 -23.37
C ALA A 27 14.95 -25.25 -23.57
N ALA A 28 14.43 -25.16 -24.80
CA ALA A 28 13.30 -24.30 -25.11
C ALA A 28 12.12 -24.64 -24.16
N PRO A 29 11.44 -23.65 -23.56
CA PRO A 29 10.29 -23.91 -22.72
C PRO A 29 9.19 -24.50 -23.62
N GLY A 30 8.93 -25.80 -23.45
CA GLY A 30 7.86 -26.47 -24.15
C GLY A 30 6.54 -25.78 -23.85
N VAL A 31 5.91 -25.19 -24.87
CA VAL A 31 4.60 -24.57 -24.77
C VAL A 31 3.58 -25.69 -24.50
N ARG A 32 3.17 -25.83 -23.24
CA ARG A 32 2.01 -26.66 -22.90
C ARG A 32 0.76 -25.84 -23.21
N LEU A 33 0.17 -26.08 -24.38
CA LEU A 33 -1.19 -25.64 -24.67
C LEU A 33 -2.15 -26.36 -23.72
N ALA A 34 -2.96 -25.60 -22.99
CA ALA A 34 -4.08 -26.16 -22.25
C ALA A 34 -5.14 -26.64 -23.25
N GLN A 35 -5.42 -27.94 -23.31
CA GLN A 35 -6.59 -28.44 -24.00
C GLN A 35 -7.86 -27.89 -23.33
N ALA A 36 -8.76 -27.31 -24.13
CA ALA A 36 -10.10 -26.96 -23.69
C ALA A 36 -10.87 -28.25 -23.35
N ALA A 37 -11.47 -28.31 -22.16
CA ALA A 37 -12.38 -29.39 -21.80
C ALA A 37 -13.62 -29.37 -22.72
N THR A 38 -14.14 -30.54 -23.06
CA THR A 38 -15.39 -30.67 -23.83
C THR A 38 -16.55 -30.10 -23.01
N PRO A 39 -17.58 -29.51 -23.66
CA PRO A 39 -18.71 -28.90 -22.95
C PRO A 39 -19.43 -29.84 -21.95
N ASP A 40 -19.36 -31.15 -22.20
CA ASP A 40 -19.99 -32.18 -21.37
C ASP A 40 -19.22 -32.47 -20.06
N ASP A 41 -17.94 -32.10 -19.97
CA ASP A 41 -17.12 -32.29 -18.76
C ASP A 41 -17.27 -31.14 -17.75
N ILE A 42 -18.09 -30.12 -18.06
CA ILE A 42 -18.29 -28.94 -17.20
C ILE A 42 -19.49 -29.19 -16.28
N PRO A 43 -19.28 -29.46 -14.97
CA PRO A 43 -20.39 -29.64 -14.05
C PRO A 43 -21.24 -28.36 -13.96
N PRO A 44 -22.56 -28.48 -13.81
CA PRO A 44 -23.44 -27.32 -13.81
C PRO A 44 -23.13 -26.36 -12.65
N PRO A 45 -23.20 -25.04 -12.87
CA PRO A 45 -22.88 -24.06 -11.84
C PRO A 45 -23.84 -24.21 -10.67
N ARG A 46 -23.30 -24.56 -9.49
CA ARG A 46 -24.09 -24.66 -8.25
C ARG A 46 -24.58 -23.27 -7.86
N LYS A 47 -25.90 -23.02 -7.97
CA LYS A 47 -26.54 -21.79 -7.50
C LYS A 47 -26.43 -21.72 -5.97
N ARG A 48 -25.42 -21.03 -5.45
CA ARG A 48 -25.35 -20.70 -4.02
C ARG A 48 -26.29 -19.52 -3.75
N PRO A 49 -27.15 -19.60 -2.73
CA PRO A 49 -27.96 -18.45 -2.34
C PRO A 49 -27.03 -17.28 -1.94
N PRO A 50 -27.41 -16.04 -2.25
CA PRO A 50 -26.59 -14.87 -1.93
C PRO A 50 -26.37 -14.78 -0.43
N ALA A 51 -25.15 -14.43 -0.02
CA ALA A 51 -24.82 -14.19 1.37
C ALA A 51 -25.68 -13.04 1.90
N ARG A 52 -26.53 -13.32 2.90
CA ARG A 52 -27.34 -12.29 3.55
C ARG A 52 -26.47 -11.51 4.53
N LEU A 53 -26.41 -10.20 4.36
CA LEU A 53 -25.77 -9.30 5.31
C LEU A 53 -26.60 -9.29 6.61
N ARG A 54 -25.96 -9.63 7.75
CA ARG A 54 -26.59 -9.49 9.07
C ARG A 54 -26.48 -8.02 9.50
N VAL A 55 -27.60 -7.30 9.45
CA VAL A 55 -27.69 -5.92 9.94
C VAL A 55 -28.11 -5.95 11.40
N THR A 56 -27.27 -5.39 12.28
CA THR A 56 -27.63 -5.19 13.69
C THR A 56 -28.40 -3.87 13.80
N PRO A 57 -29.68 -3.87 14.22
CA PRO A 57 -30.43 -2.63 14.38
C PRO A 57 -29.85 -1.78 15.51
N TYR A 58 -29.72 -0.48 15.25
CA TYR A 58 -29.29 0.51 16.23
C TYR A 58 -30.51 0.94 17.07
N TYR A 59 -30.65 0.38 18.28
CA TYR A 59 -31.79 0.63 19.18
C TYR A 59 -31.70 1.93 19.99
N ALA A 60 -30.78 2.83 19.67
CA ALA A 60 -30.72 4.16 20.28
C ALA A 60 -31.20 5.20 19.25
N PRO A 61 -32.49 5.57 19.23
CA PRO A 61 -32.89 6.73 18.48
C PRO A 61 -32.21 7.94 19.15
N ASP A 62 -31.41 8.63 18.35
CA ASP A 62 -30.98 10.01 18.60
C ASP A 62 -29.86 10.15 19.65
N GLY A 63 -28.92 9.19 19.65
CA GLY A 63 -27.66 9.24 20.41
C GLY A 63 -26.62 10.21 19.85
N VAL A 64 -27.00 11.41 19.38
CA VAL A 64 -26.02 12.46 19.06
C VAL A 64 -25.50 13.04 20.38
N TYR A 65 -24.48 12.37 20.93
CA TYR A 65 -23.63 12.90 21.97
C TYR A 65 -22.76 14.02 21.36
N PRO A 66 -22.65 15.21 21.97
CA PRO A 66 -23.01 15.53 23.36
C PRO A 66 -24.27 16.42 23.47
N ARG A 67 -25.30 15.94 24.18
CA ARG A 67 -26.42 16.77 24.68
C ARG A 67 -25.95 17.59 25.89
N TYR A 68 -25.16 18.64 25.65
CA TYR A 68 -25.02 19.71 26.64
C TYR A 68 -26.25 20.61 26.52
N ASN A 69 -27.12 20.60 27.53
CA ASN A 69 -28.21 21.57 27.62
C ASN A 69 -27.66 22.85 28.27
N PRO A 70 -27.45 23.95 27.52
CA PRO A 70 -26.83 25.16 28.05
C PRO A 70 -27.74 25.95 29.02
N GLY A 71 -29.01 25.57 29.15
CA GLY A 71 -30.02 26.24 29.95
C GLY A 71 -30.96 27.12 29.11
N PRO A 72 -32.08 27.58 29.70
CA PRO A 72 -32.98 28.52 29.03
C PRO A 72 -32.25 29.82 28.69
N ASP A 73 -32.66 30.45 27.58
CA ASP A 73 -32.12 31.71 27.07
C ASP A 73 -30.60 31.74 26.80
N ALA A 74 -29.97 30.56 26.73
CA ALA A 74 -28.56 30.48 26.43
C ALA A 74 -28.26 30.87 24.97
N VAL A 75 -27.28 31.76 24.80
CA VAL A 75 -26.85 32.24 23.47
C VAL A 75 -25.50 31.64 23.14
N ARG A 76 -25.37 31.08 21.93
CA ARG A 76 -24.07 30.60 21.43
C ARG A 76 -23.26 31.79 20.91
N VAL A 77 -22.15 32.08 21.57
CA VAL A 77 -21.23 33.15 21.19
C VAL A 77 -20.02 32.53 20.50
N CYS A 78 -19.68 33.05 19.34
CA CYS A 78 -18.49 32.63 18.57
C CYS A 78 -17.58 33.82 18.33
N ASN A 79 -16.28 33.62 18.52
CA ASN A 79 -15.25 34.56 18.12
C ASN A 79 -14.38 33.92 17.02
N ALA A 80 -14.09 34.69 15.98
CA ALA A 80 -13.23 34.30 14.88
C ALA A 80 -12.02 35.23 14.82
N THR A 81 -10.83 34.64 14.76
CA THR A 81 -9.57 35.38 14.65
C THR A 81 -8.80 34.87 13.44
N TYR A 82 -8.26 35.78 12.65
CA TYR A 82 -7.37 35.43 11.56
C TYR A 82 -5.94 35.35 12.09
N VAL A 83 -5.34 34.18 11.97
CA VAL A 83 -3.95 33.95 12.38
C VAL A 83 -3.12 33.56 11.18
N GLN A 84 -1.86 33.98 11.19
CA GLN A 84 -0.91 33.56 10.18
C GLN A 84 -0.37 32.17 10.55
N GLU A 85 -0.51 31.22 9.64
CA GLU A 85 0.06 29.88 9.75
C GLU A 85 1.15 29.71 8.70
N PHE A 86 2.36 29.36 9.13
CA PHE A 86 3.49 29.13 8.25
C PHE A 86 3.47 27.69 7.73
N ARG A 87 3.24 27.51 6.43
CA ARG A 87 3.37 26.21 5.75
C ARG A 87 4.61 26.21 4.83
N PRO A 88 5.16 25.04 4.46
CA PRO A 88 6.27 24.97 3.51
C PRO A 88 6.00 25.63 2.15
N SER A 89 4.73 25.76 1.76
CA SER A 89 4.30 26.44 0.53
C SER A 89 4.14 27.97 0.67
N GLY A 90 4.28 28.52 1.89
CA GLY A 90 4.09 29.93 2.19
C GLY A 90 3.18 30.19 3.39
N THR A 91 3.09 31.46 3.79
CA THR A 91 2.23 31.90 4.89
C THR A 91 0.78 31.98 4.43
N VAL A 92 -0.13 31.37 5.18
CA VAL A 92 -1.57 31.41 4.91
C VAL A 92 -2.29 32.01 6.10
N ILE A 93 -3.26 32.90 5.84
CA ILE A 93 -4.13 33.44 6.88
C ILE A 93 -5.29 32.45 7.08
N VAL A 94 -5.35 31.83 8.25
CA VAL A 94 -6.39 30.85 8.61
C VAL A 94 -7.32 31.39 9.69
N PRO A 95 -8.65 31.14 9.59
CA PRO A 95 -9.57 31.49 10.66
C PRO A 95 -9.47 30.47 11.79
N ARG A 96 -9.19 30.94 13.01
CA ARG A 96 -9.41 30.19 14.25
C ARG A 96 -10.71 30.65 14.88
N VAL A 97 -11.65 29.72 14.99
CA VAL A 97 -12.99 29.98 15.53
C VAL A 97 -13.13 29.26 16.87
N SER A 98 -13.60 29.98 17.89
CA SER A 98 -13.95 29.41 19.19
C SER A 98 -15.37 29.81 19.53
N CYS A 99 -16.19 28.82 19.90
CA CYS A 99 -17.59 29.00 20.23
C CYS A 99 -17.89 28.43 21.61
N TYR A 100 -18.66 29.17 22.39
CA TYR A 100 -19.13 28.74 23.70
C TYR A 100 -20.56 29.21 23.96
N TRP A 101 -21.23 28.54 24.89
CA TRP A 101 -22.55 28.97 25.36
C TRP A 101 -22.38 30.02 26.45
N ARG A 102 -23.05 31.16 26.29
CA ARG A 102 -23.20 32.18 27.34
C ARG A 102 -24.57 31.99 27.98
N ARG A 103 -24.64 31.98 29.32
CA ARG A 103 -25.92 31.97 30.02
C ARG A 103 -26.66 33.28 29.77
N GLY A 104 -27.98 33.19 29.61
CA GLY A 104 -28.89 34.33 29.44
C GLY A 104 -29.03 35.16 30.70
#